data_AF-A0A811PMI1-F1
#
_entry.id   AF-A0A811PMI1-F1
#
_cell.length_a   1.000
_cell.length_b   1.000
_cell.length_c   1.000
_cell.angle_alpha   90.00
_cell.angle_beta   90.00
_cell.angle_gamma   90.00
#
_symmetry.space_group_name_H-M   'P 1'
#
loop_
_entity.id
_entity.type
_entity.pdbx_description
1 polymer ?
#
loop_
_entity_poly.entity_id
_entity_poly.type
_entity_poly.pdbx_seq_one_letter_code
_entity_poly.pdbx_strand_id
1 'polypeptide(L)'
;MTLLEDLIRAIELWLRIAKEQVPLVDPTLDPVLLVPGIAGSILEAVDEEGNKERVWVRILAAEHEFREKLWSKFDASTGKTVSVNEKTRITVPEDRYGLYAIDTLDPDLATVVVHPEKEGRQHVEVRAVGVSHGG
;
A
#
# COMPACT_ATOMS: atom_id res chain seq x y z
N MET A 1 36.94 14.86 -9.97
CA MET A 1 35.65 14.87 -10.67
C MET A 1 35.88 14.18 -11.99
N THR A 2 35.36 12.96 -12.10
CA THR A 2 35.75 12.01 -13.15
C THR A 2 34.82 12.18 -14.36
N LEU A 3 35.35 12.03 -15.59
CA LEU A 3 34.59 12.12 -16.85
C LEU A 3 33.32 11.25 -16.87
N LEU A 4 33.30 10.19 -16.05
CA LEU A 4 32.16 9.30 -15.87
C LEU A 4 30.99 9.97 -15.13
N GLU A 5 31.27 10.77 -14.10
CA GLU A 5 30.24 11.50 -13.33
C GLU A 5 29.54 12.54 -14.21
N ASP A 6 30.31 13.26 -15.04
CA ASP A 6 29.78 14.24 -15.98
C ASP A 6 28.95 13.58 -17.10
N LEU A 7 29.37 12.40 -17.57
CA LEU A 7 28.61 11.62 -18.55
C LEU A 7 27.28 11.11 -17.98
N ILE A 8 27.29 10.57 -16.76
CA ILE A 8 26.07 10.11 -16.07
C ILE A 8 25.09 11.29 -15.90
N ARG A 9 25.58 12.44 -15.44
CA ARG A 9 24.76 13.64 -15.25
C ARG A 9 24.18 14.18 -16.56
N ALA A 10 24.94 14.12 -17.65
CA ALA A 10 24.48 14.51 -18.97
C ALA A 10 23.38 13.57 -19.50
N ILE A 11 23.51 12.26 -19.27
CA ILE A 11 22.50 11.26 -19.64
C ILE A 11 21.23 11.46 -18.82
N GLU A 12 21.32 11.72 -17.51
CA GLU A 12 20.15 12.01 -16.66
C GLU A 12 19.39 13.25 -17.12
N LEU A 13 20.11 14.33 -17.47
CA LEU A 13 19.50 15.55 -18.00
C LEU A 13 18.81 15.31 -19.35
N TRP A 14 19.46 14.56 -20.24
CA TRP A 14 18.87 14.17 -21.52
C TRP A 14 17.63 13.29 -21.37
N LEU A 15 17.65 12.33 -20.44
CA LEU A 15 16.49 11.47 -20.14
C LEU A 15 15.32 12.27 -19.54
N ARG A 16 15.60 13.29 -18.72
CA ARG A 16 14.58 14.21 -18.19
C ARG A 16 13.94 15.08 -19.27
N ILE A 17 14.70 15.47 -20.29
CA ILE A 17 14.22 16.29 -21.42
C ILE A 17 13.49 15.43 -22.46
N ALA A 18 13.98 14.21 -22.71
CA ALA A 18 13.42 13.30 -23.71
C ALA A 18 12.15 12.57 -23.25
N LYS A 19 11.87 12.53 -21.94
CA LYS A 19 10.54 12.16 -21.46
C LYS A 19 9.58 13.29 -21.81
N GLU A 20 8.85 13.13 -22.92
CA GLU A 20 7.57 13.80 -23.07
C GLU A 20 6.82 13.64 -21.75
N GLN A 21 6.43 14.76 -21.14
CA GLN A 21 5.49 14.73 -20.03
C GLN A 21 4.13 14.39 -20.62
N VAL A 22 3.95 13.11 -20.98
CA VAL A 22 2.63 12.57 -21.27
C VAL A 22 1.81 12.89 -20.02
N PRO A 23 0.69 13.63 -20.17
CA PRO A 23 -0.18 13.93 -19.05
C PRO A 23 -0.48 12.61 -18.33
N LEU A 24 -0.21 12.55 -17.03
CA LEU A 24 -0.48 11.35 -16.22
C LEU A 24 -1.96 10.93 -16.29
N VAL A 25 -2.83 11.87 -16.65
CA VAL A 25 -4.27 11.72 -16.78
C VAL A 25 -4.71 12.32 -18.12
N ASP A 26 -5.48 11.54 -18.88
CA ASP A 26 -6.14 12.00 -20.11
C ASP A 26 -7.21 13.06 -19.76
N PRO A 27 -7.08 14.31 -20.24
CA PRO A 27 -8.00 15.40 -19.90
C PRO A 27 -9.40 15.24 -20.52
N THR A 28 -9.60 14.25 -21.39
CA THR A 28 -10.89 13.96 -22.02
C THR A 28 -11.75 12.97 -21.24
N LEU A 29 -11.19 12.34 -20.20
CA LEU A 29 -11.91 11.41 -19.33
C LEU A 29 -12.69 12.17 -18.25
N ASP A 30 -13.89 11.67 -17.94
CA ASP A 30 -14.67 12.16 -16.81
C ASP A 30 -14.02 11.73 -15.47
N PRO A 31 -13.94 12.62 -14.47
CA PRO A 31 -13.41 12.27 -13.16
C PRO A 31 -14.31 11.27 -12.45
N VAL A 32 -13.72 10.25 -11.85
CA VAL A 32 -14.42 9.21 -11.10
C VAL A 32 -13.98 9.23 -9.64
N LEU A 33 -14.94 9.10 -8.73
CA LEU A 33 -14.70 8.90 -7.30
C LEU A 33 -14.96 7.44 -6.94
N LEU A 34 -13.94 6.74 -6.46
CA LEU A 34 -14.07 5.40 -5.92
C LEU A 34 -14.30 5.48 -4.42
N VAL A 35 -15.37 4.83 -3.94
CA VAL A 35 -15.70 4.76 -2.52
C VAL A 35 -15.68 3.29 -2.10
N PRO A 36 -14.67 2.83 -1.33
CA PRO A 36 -14.61 1.46 -0.87
C PRO A 36 -15.68 1.18 0.20
N GLY A 37 -16.08 -0.08 0.30
CA GLY A 37 -16.94 -0.57 1.38
C GLY A 37 -16.19 -0.80 2.69
N ILE A 38 -16.87 -1.42 3.65
CA ILE A 38 -16.24 -1.82 4.92
C ILE A 38 -15.00 -2.66 4.66
N ALA A 39 -13.91 -2.34 5.36
CA ALA A 39 -12.64 -3.04 5.25
C ALA A 39 -11.95 -2.97 3.86
N GLY A 40 -12.48 -2.18 2.92
CA GLY A 40 -11.96 -2.04 1.55
C GLY A 40 -10.86 -1.00 1.39
N SER A 41 -10.22 -0.57 2.47
CA SER A 41 -9.10 0.37 2.43
C SER A 41 -8.01 0.00 3.43
N ILE A 42 -6.76 0.37 3.12
CA ILE A 42 -5.63 0.35 4.05
C ILE A 42 -5.87 1.35 5.19
N LEU A 43 -5.46 0.98 6.40
CA LEU A 43 -5.40 1.82 7.59
C LEU A 43 -3.99 1.79 8.18
N GLU A 44 -3.52 2.96 8.61
CA GLU A 44 -2.26 3.15 9.33
C GLU A 44 -2.54 3.61 10.76
N ALA A 45 -1.75 3.13 11.70
CA ALA A 45 -1.61 3.77 13.01
C ALA A 45 -0.47 4.77 12.92
N VAL A 46 -0.70 5.96 13.46
CA VAL A 46 0.30 7.01 13.61
C VAL A 46 0.53 7.26 15.08
N ASP A 47 1.78 7.14 15.53
CA ASP A 47 2.17 7.42 16.92
C ASP A 47 2.34 8.93 17.18
N GLU A 48 2.77 9.28 18.40
CA GLU A 48 2.97 10.65 18.85
C GLU A 48 4.15 11.32 18.12
N GLU A 49 5.15 10.52 17.72
CA GLU A 49 6.31 10.94 16.94
C GLU A 49 6.00 11.12 15.44
N GLY A 50 4.83 10.67 14.99
CA GLY A 50 4.39 10.73 13.60
C GLY A 50 4.84 9.55 12.73
N ASN A 51 5.42 8.51 13.32
CA ASN A 51 5.74 7.28 12.60
C ASN A 51 4.45 6.57 12.21
N LYS A 52 4.44 6.03 11.00
CA LYS A 52 3.28 5.36 10.42
C LYS A 52 3.52 3.86 10.33
N GLU A 53 2.51 3.09 10.68
CA GLU A 53 2.53 1.64 10.54
C GLU A 53 1.20 1.11 10.02
N ARG A 54 1.23 0.31 8.94
CA ARG A 54 0.03 -0.24 8.29
C ARG A 54 -0.67 -1.27 9.17
N VAL A 55 -1.71 -0.91 9.90
CA VAL A 55 -2.50 -1.81 10.77
C VAL A 55 -3.51 -2.68 10.04
N TRP A 56 -4.00 -2.26 8.87
CA TRP A 56 -4.91 -3.01 8.01
C TRP A 56 -4.67 -2.64 6.54
N VAL A 57 -4.85 -3.50 5.55
CA VAL A 57 -4.88 -4.95 5.66
C VAL A 57 -3.43 -5.44 5.75
N ARG A 58 -3.20 -6.43 6.62
CA ARG A 58 -1.97 -7.21 6.68
C ARG A 58 -2.31 -8.64 7.04
N ILE A 59 -1.62 -9.61 6.46
CA ILE A 59 -1.74 -11.03 6.84
C ILE A 59 -0.79 -11.34 8.01
N LEU A 60 0.43 -10.79 7.98
CA LEU A 60 1.43 -11.03 9.01
C LEU A 60 1.14 -10.17 10.24
N ALA A 61 1.22 -10.78 11.43
CA ALA A 61 0.98 -10.16 12.73
C ALA A 61 -0.38 -9.43 12.89
N ALA A 62 -1.34 -9.71 12.00
CA ALA A 62 -2.60 -8.98 11.91
C ALA A 62 -3.34 -8.90 13.24
N GLU A 63 -3.46 -10.03 13.96
CA GLU A 63 -4.20 -10.09 15.22
C GLU A 63 -3.59 -9.22 16.32
N HIS A 64 -2.25 -9.24 16.46
CA HIS A 64 -1.54 -8.45 17.46
C HIS A 64 -1.79 -6.96 17.22
N GLU A 65 -1.52 -6.52 15.99
CA GLU A 65 -1.61 -5.13 15.58
C GLU A 65 -3.04 -4.58 15.63
N PHE A 66 -4.02 -5.43 15.29
CA PHE A 66 -5.44 -5.10 15.42
C PHE A 66 -5.83 -4.81 16.87
N ARG A 67 -5.45 -5.69 17.79
CA ARG A 67 -5.84 -5.58 19.20
C ARG A 67 -5.14 -4.41 19.87
N GLU A 68 -3.89 -4.16 19.53
CA GLU A 68 -3.09 -3.12 20.15
C GLU A 68 -3.44 -1.71 19.66
N LYS A 69 -3.71 -1.54 18.35
CA LYS A 69 -3.79 -0.21 17.72
C LYS A 69 -5.15 0.14 17.14
N LEU A 70 -5.95 -0.85 16.69
CA LEU A 70 -7.20 -0.59 15.98
C LEU A 70 -8.46 -0.67 16.85
N TRP A 71 -8.39 -1.37 18.00
CA TRP A 71 -9.55 -1.54 18.87
C TRP A 71 -10.06 -0.21 19.40
N SER A 72 -11.39 -0.07 19.39
CA SER A 72 -12.08 1.10 19.90
C SER A 72 -13.18 0.69 20.86
N LYS A 73 -13.45 1.56 21.85
CA LYS A 73 -14.55 1.42 22.81
C LYS A 73 -15.61 2.48 22.52
N PHE A 74 -16.87 2.11 22.69
CA PHE A 74 -17.97 3.07 22.65
C PHE A 74 -18.14 3.72 24.02
N ASP A 75 -18.09 5.05 24.06
CA ASP A 75 -18.40 5.83 25.24
C ASP A 75 -19.86 6.31 25.16
N ALA A 76 -20.73 5.66 25.94
CA ALA A 76 -22.16 5.96 25.97
C ALA A 76 -22.50 7.34 26.55
N SER A 77 -21.60 7.93 27.36
CA SER A 77 -21.84 9.24 27.96
C SER A 77 -21.67 10.36 26.93
N THR A 78 -20.76 10.18 25.95
CA THR A 78 -20.48 11.15 24.88
C THR A 78 -21.10 10.75 23.53
N GLY A 79 -21.53 9.49 23.38
CA GLY A 79 -22.03 8.93 22.12
C GLY A 79 -20.93 8.70 21.08
N LYS A 80 -19.65 8.72 21.49
CA LYS A 80 -18.51 8.61 20.59
C LYS A 80 -17.84 7.25 20.68
N THR A 81 -17.27 6.82 19.55
CA THR A 81 -16.31 5.71 19.54
C THR A 81 -14.91 6.31 19.73
N VAL A 82 -14.18 5.82 20.71
CA VAL A 82 -12.82 6.29 21.03
C VAL A 82 -11.84 5.13 20.93
N SER A 83 -10.64 5.40 20.44
CA SER A 83 -9.57 4.41 20.41
C SER A 83 -9.30 3.88 21.82
N VAL A 84 -9.02 2.59 21.95
CA VAL A 84 -8.55 2.00 23.21
C VAL A 84 -7.12 2.45 23.50
N ASN A 85 -6.31 2.65 22.46
CA ASN A 85 -4.95 3.15 22.56
C ASN A 85 -4.91 4.66 22.28
N GLU A 86 -4.73 5.45 23.34
CA GLU A 86 -4.72 6.92 23.27
C GLU A 86 -3.44 7.50 22.64
N LYS A 87 -2.38 6.70 22.54
CA LYS A 87 -1.07 7.13 21.97
C LYS A 87 -1.01 7.04 20.46
N THR A 88 -2.03 6.46 19.84
CA THR A 88 -2.07 6.23 18.39
C THR A 88 -3.35 6.77 17.81
N ARG A 89 -3.26 7.32 16.60
CA ARG A 89 -4.42 7.70 15.79
C ARG A 89 -4.45 6.86 14.52
N ILE A 90 -5.65 6.48 14.09
CA ILE A 90 -5.83 5.73 12.85
C ILE A 90 -6.04 6.71 11.69
N THR A 91 -5.32 6.49 10.58
CA THR A 91 -5.42 7.27 9.35
C THR A 91 -5.58 6.39 8.13
N VAL A 92 -6.17 6.95 7.08
CA VAL A 92 -6.16 6.37 5.74
C VAL A 92 -5.01 7.01 4.96
N PRO A 93 -4.13 6.24 4.30
CA PRO A 93 -3.09 6.79 3.43
C PRO A 93 -3.68 7.64 2.28
N GLU A 94 -3.08 8.78 1.98
CA GLU A 94 -3.58 9.71 0.95
C GLU A 94 -2.80 9.64 -0.37
N ASP A 95 -1.75 8.81 -0.43
CA ASP A 95 -0.89 8.65 -1.59
C ASP A 95 -1.65 8.25 -2.86
N ARG A 96 -1.13 8.67 -4.03
CA ARG A 96 -1.76 8.46 -5.35
C ARG A 96 -3.23 8.90 -5.38
N TYR A 97 -3.53 10.08 -4.84
CA TYR A 97 -4.89 10.63 -4.77
C TYR A 97 -5.87 9.70 -4.05
N GLY A 98 -5.41 9.03 -2.99
CA GLY A 98 -6.18 8.03 -2.22
C GLY A 98 -6.28 6.65 -2.87
N LEU A 99 -5.82 6.48 -4.12
CA LEU A 99 -5.87 5.17 -4.79
C LEU A 99 -4.97 4.14 -4.11
N TYR A 100 -3.86 4.56 -3.48
CA TYR A 100 -2.99 3.62 -2.77
C TYR A 100 -3.71 2.90 -1.63
N ALA A 101 -4.66 3.55 -0.97
CA ALA A 101 -5.38 2.92 0.11
C ALA A 101 -6.33 1.81 -0.39
N ILE A 102 -6.71 1.76 -1.66
CA ILE A 102 -7.84 0.93 -2.14
C ILE A 102 -7.48 -0.01 -3.29
N ASP A 103 -6.27 0.08 -3.87
CA ASP A 103 -5.92 -0.72 -5.04
C ASP A 103 -5.39 -2.12 -4.69
N THR A 104 -4.43 -2.22 -3.76
CA THR A 104 -3.88 -3.48 -3.25
C THR A 104 -3.87 -3.45 -1.73
N LEU A 105 -4.78 -4.20 -1.10
CA LEU A 105 -5.01 -4.08 0.35
C LEU A 105 -3.86 -4.62 1.21
N ASP A 106 -3.17 -5.68 0.77
CA ASP A 106 -1.94 -6.17 1.42
C ASP A 106 -0.78 -6.19 0.41
N PRO A 107 0.00 -5.11 0.30
CA PRO A 107 1.12 -5.04 -0.64
C PRO A 107 2.28 -5.98 -0.26
N ASP A 108 2.35 -6.44 0.99
CA ASP A 108 3.41 -7.37 1.42
C ASP A 108 3.07 -8.84 1.07
N LEU A 109 1.85 -9.09 0.57
CA LEU A 109 1.44 -10.41 0.11
C LEU A 109 2.09 -10.74 -1.24
N ALA A 110 3.13 -11.57 -1.22
CA ALA A 110 3.63 -12.22 -2.41
C ALA A 110 2.62 -13.24 -2.93
N THR A 111 1.93 -12.92 -4.04
CA THR A 111 0.99 -13.84 -4.71
C THR A 111 1.65 -14.49 -5.91
N VAL A 112 1.68 -15.82 -5.97
CA VAL A 112 2.08 -16.58 -7.17
C VAL A 112 0.81 -16.99 -7.91
N VAL A 113 0.58 -16.41 -9.09
CA VAL A 113 -0.53 -16.79 -9.96
C VAL A 113 -0.03 -17.81 -10.98
N VAL A 114 -0.59 -19.01 -10.95
CA VAL A 114 -0.29 -20.07 -11.93
C VAL A 114 -1.38 -20.06 -13.01
N HIS A 115 -0.98 -19.79 -14.25
CA HIS A 115 -1.86 -19.89 -15.42
C HIS A 115 -1.65 -21.26 -16.08
N PRO A 116 -2.61 -22.19 -15.99
CA PRO A 116 -2.50 -23.48 -16.66
C PRO A 116 -2.57 -23.31 -18.19
N GLU A 117 -1.68 -24.00 -18.91
CA GLU A 117 -1.60 -23.93 -20.37
C GLU A 117 -2.82 -24.54 -21.09
N LYS A 118 -3.61 -25.36 -20.39
CA LYS A 118 -4.76 -26.09 -20.94
C LYS A 118 -5.95 -26.00 -19.99
N GLU A 119 -7.15 -25.87 -20.56
CA GLU A 119 -8.40 -25.98 -19.81
C GLU A 119 -8.54 -27.36 -19.15
N GLY A 120 -9.08 -27.39 -17.93
CA GLY A 120 -9.29 -28.60 -17.14
C GLY A 120 -8.58 -28.59 -15.78
N ARG A 121 -8.83 -29.62 -14.96
CA ARG A 121 -8.17 -29.77 -13.65
C ARG A 121 -6.73 -30.26 -13.85
N GLN A 122 -5.76 -29.47 -13.41
CA GLN A 122 -4.35 -29.85 -13.37
C GLN A 122 -3.87 -29.94 -11.92
N HIS A 123 -3.06 -30.95 -11.63
CA HIS A 123 -2.40 -31.06 -10.33
C HIS A 123 -1.16 -30.15 -10.33
N VAL A 124 -1.20 -29.09 -9.53
CA VAL A 124 -0.08 -28.16 -9.35
C VAL A 124 0.55 -28.45 -7.99
N GLU A 125 1.84 -28.81 -7.99
CA GLU A 125 2.61 -29.06 -6.78
C GLU A 125 3.59 -27.89 -6.56
N VAL A 126 3.36 -27.09 -5.52
CA VAL A 126 4.29 -26.03 -5.12
C VAL A 126 5.28 -26.64 -4.12
N ARG A 127 6.53 -26.89 -4.56
CA ARG A 127 7.54 -27.57 -3.73
C ARG A 127 8.33 -26.63 -2.81
N ALA A 128 8.51 -25.36 -3.18
CA ALA A 128 9.14 -24.34 -2.34
C ALA A 128 8.91 -22.93 -2.92
N VAL A 129 8.64 -21.97 -2.04
CA VAL A 129 8.76 -20.52 -2.33
C VAL A 129 9.81 -19.97 -1.37
N GLY A 130 10.96 -19.56 -1.90
CA GLY A 130 12.02 -18.92 -1.11
C GLY A 130 11.90 -17.41 -1.22
N VAL A 131 12.02 -16.71 -0.08
CA VAL A 131 12.11 -15.24 -0.03
C VAL A 131 13.46 -14.87 0.55
N SER A 132 14.27 -14.09 -0.17
CA SER A 132 15.51 -13.51 0.32
C SER A 132 15.39 -11.99 0.40
N HIS A 133 15.96 -11.40 1.44
CA HIS A 133 16.11 -9.94 1.58
C HIS A 133 17.60 -9.61 1.44
N GLY A 134 17.93 -8.67 0.54
CA GLY A 134 19.28 -8.13 0.42
C GLY A 134 19.57 -7.17 1.57
N GLY A 135 20.61 -7.45 2.35
CA GLY A 135 21.17 -6.53 3.34
C GLY A 135 22.10 -5.50 2.72
#